data_AF-A0A167CI58-F1
#
_entry.id   AF-A0A167CI58-F1
#
_cell.length_a   1.000
_cell.length_b   1.000
_cell.length_c   1.000
_cell.angle_alpha   90.00
_cell.angle_beta   90.00
_cell.angle_gamma   90.00
#
_symmetry.space_group_name_H-M   'P 1'
#
loop_
_entity.id
_entity.type
_entity.pdbx_description
1 polymer ?
#
loop_
_entity_poly.entity_id
_entity_poly.type
_entity_poly.pdbx_seq_one_letter_code
_entity_poly.pdbx_strand_id
1 'polypeptide(L)'
;MSFIINPRVLSVLSLAVVSVAGEWTGGYNTTFVSPRADPAGKCWITSLDPSRGSPTAVYPCTCTGGKVSADCNWYQAKMIYNAVRDADCKCATTGDLSKQPKELQEFGKSKPNAVTQCICDPAEDGKGKPGADGLVVPTSNCWCPAESLKQNSGLKEAKEGEAVMEEPAAPVDAAAVQKCSTELVNSTLVKPNVCALLKEKKPTEMTEYMQGLIPSCTIALLDEICKSN
;
A
#
# COMPACT_ATOMS: atom_id res chain seq x y z
N MET A 1 -3.90 68.51 18.00
CA MET A 1 -2.88 67.46 17.86
C MET A 1 -3.61 66.20 17.41
N SER A 2 -3.48 65.83 16.13
CA SER A 2 -4.18 64.68 15.56
C SER A 2 -3.21 63.51 15.43
N PHE A 3 -3.52 62.40 16.08
CA PHE A 3 -2.74 61.17 16.04
C PHE A 3 -3.04 60.40 14.75
N ILE A 4 -2.00 60.13 13.97
CA ILE A 4 -2.04 59.22 12.81
C ILE A 4 -1.79 57.81 13.33
N ILE A 5 -2.81 56.95 13.30
CA ILE A 5 -2.66 55.52 13.57
C ILE A 5 -2.54 54.81 12.21
N ASN A 6 -1.32 54.35 11.89
CA ASN A 6 -1.05 53.46 10.76
C ASN A 6 -1.52 52.03 11.11
N PRO A 7 -2.41 51.39 10.35
CA PRO A 7 -2.62 49.96 10.51
C PRO A 7 -1.55 49.21 9.71
N ARG A 8 -0.61 48.58 10.44
CA ARG A 8 0.20 47.48 9.90
C ARG A 8 -0.74 46.30 9.63
N VAL A 9 -1.05 46.05 8.35
CA VAL A 9 -1.73 44.84 7.93
C VAL A 9 -0.69 43.71 7.88
N LEU A 10 -0.44 43.11 9.04
CA LEU A 10 0.04 41.73 9.14
C LEU A 10 -1.20 40.84 9.03
N SER A 11 -1.42 40.23 7.87
CA SER A 11 -2.43 39.18 7.73
C SER A 11 -1.83 37.97 7.03
N VAL A 12 -1.22 37.13 7.88
CA VAL A 12 -1.30 35.67 7.90
C VAL A 12 -1.52 35.00 6.53
N LEU A 13 -0.45 34.43 5.98
CA LEU A 13 -0.50 33.34 5.02
C LEU A 13 -1.24 32.16 5.68
N SER A 14 -2.54 32.08 5.45
CA SER A 14 -3.34 30.88 5.68
C SER A 14 -2.92 29.82 4.67
N LEU A 15 -1.88 29.05 4.97
CA LEU A 15 -1.63 27.76 4.34
C LEU A 15 -2.77 26.83 4.75
N ALA A 16 -3.91 26.98 4.09
CA ALA A 16 -4.94 25.98 4.09
C ALA A 16 -4.35 24.74 3.40
N VAL A 17 -3.84 23.80 4.18
CA VAL A 17 -3.69 22.42 3.73
C VAL A 17 -5.11 21.89 3.59
N VAL A 18 -5.73 22.21 2.45
CA VAL A 18 -6.93 21.52 2.01
C VAL A 18 -6.47 20.08 1.81
N SER A 19 -6.74 19.22 2.78
CA SER A 19 -6.49 17.78 2.64
C SER A 19 -7.31 17.33 1.41
N VAL A 20 -6.62 17.12 0.29
CA VAL A 20 -7.24 16.76 -0.98
C VAL A 20 -7.61 15.30 -0.87
N ALA A 21 -8.88 15.01 -0.55
CA ALA A 21 -9.43 13.68 -0.80
C ALA A 21 -9.19 13.35 -2.28
N GLY A 22 -8.42 12.29 -2.55
CA GLY A 22 -8.04 11.88 -3.91
C GLY A 22 -6.57 12.13 -4.30
N GLU A 23 -5.68 12.48 -3.36
CA GLU A 23 -4.25 12.53 -3.66
C GLU A 23 -3.61 11.14 -3.65
N TRP A 24 -2.78 10.87 -4.66
CA TRP A 24 -1.97 9.67 -4.75
C TRP A 24 -0.68 9.87 -3.96
N THR A 25 -0.28 8.86 -3.19
CA THR A 25 0.97 8.89 -2.41
C THR A 25 1.82 7.64 -2.67
N GLY A 26 3.10 7.69 -2.26
CA GLY A 26 4.06 6.61 -2.50
C GLY A 26 4.78 6.75 -3.84
N GLY A 27 5.04 5.64 -4.50
CA GLY A 27 5.70 5.59 -5.81
C GLY A 27 5.21 4.41 -6.62
N TYR A 28 5.17 4.54 -7.94
CA TYR A 28 4.86 3.42 -8.83
C TYR A 28 6.14 2.78 -9.37
N ASN A 29 6.04 1.58 -9.92
CA ASN A 29 7.13 0.86 -10.52
C ASN A 29 6.64 0.16 -11.79
N THR A 30 7.28 0.43 -12.93
CA THR A 30 6.96 -0.22 -14.21
C THR A 30 7.90 -1.38 -14.55
N THR A 31 8.86 -1.69 -13.66
CA THR A 31 9.79 -2.81 -13.84
C THR A 31 9.03 -4.10 -14.06
N PHE A 32 9.41 -4.78 -15.13
CA PHE A 32 8.79 -6.03 -15.51
C PHE A 32 9.02 -7.10 -14.43
N VAL A 33 7.92 -7.75 -14.01
CA VAL A 33 7.97 -8.96 -13.20
C VAL A 33 7.51 -10.17 -14.01
N SER A 34 8.03 -11.34 -13.68
CA SER A 34 7.71 -12.57 -14.41
C SER A 34 6.19 -12.85 -14.38
N PRO A 35 5.56 -13.22 -15.52
CA PRO A 35 4.14 -13.55 -15.58
C PRO A 35 3.72 -14.76 -14.73
N ARG A 36 4.69 -15.54 -14.25
CA ARG A 36 4.47 -16.71 -13.38
C ARG A 36 4.89 -16.46 -11.93
N ALA A 37 5.41 -15.28 -11.62
CA ALA A 37 5.78 -14.94 -10.26
C ALA A 37 4.57 -14.39 -9.52
N ASP A 38 4.27 -15.01 -8.39
CA ASP A 38 3.35 -14.43 -7.43
C ASP A 38 3.98 -13.18 -6.80
N PRO A 39 3.18 -12.15 -6.50
CA PRO A 39 3.65 -11.03 -5.70
C PRO A 39 4.06 -11.52 -4.30
N ALA A 40 4.89 -10.72 -3.61
CA ALA A 40 5.26 -11.03 -2.23
C ALA A 40 4.00 -11.16 -1.35
N GLY A 41 4.03 -12.04 -0.34
CA GLY A 41 2.85 -12.37 0.48
C GLY A 41 2.11 -11.14 1.01
N LYS A 42 2.86 -10.14 1.51
CA LYS A 42 2.33 -8.86 2.03
C LYS A 42 1.58 -8.00 1.00
N CYS A 43 1.77 -8.27 -0.30
CA CYS A 43 1.23 -7.48 -1.39
C CYS A 43 -0.14 -7.96 -1.86
N TRP A 44 -0.51 -9.21 -1.54
CA TRP A 44 -1.81 -9.75 -1.93
C TRP A 44 -2.96 -8.91 -1.38
N ILE A 45 -4.00 -8.80 -2.20
CA ILE A 45 -5.33 -8.36 -1.74
C ILE A 45 -6.10 -9.63 -1.35
N THR A 46 -7.03 -9.50 -0.41
CA THR A 46 -7.71 -10.65 0.21
C THR A 46 -8.38 -11.56 -0.82
N SER A 47 -8.98 -10.95 -1.82
CA SER A 47 -9.78 -11.59 -2.86
C SER A 47 -8.98 -12.31 -3.95
N LEU A 48 -7.66 -12.12 -3.98
CA LEU A 48 -6.75 -12.80 -4.91
C LEU A 48 -5.70 -13.66 -4.19
N ASP A 49 -5.62 -13.58 -2.85
CA ASP A 49 -4.70 -14.39 -2.05
C ASP A 49 -5.07 -15.88 -2.20
N PRO A 50 -4.19 -16.71 -2.81
CA PRO A 50 -4.49 -18.12 -3.03
C PRO A 50 -4.66 -18.91 -1.74
N SER A 51 -4.14 -18.41 -0.60
CA SER A 51 -4.33 -19.03 0.72
C SER A 51 -5.75 -18.84 1.28
N ARG A 52 -6.54 -17.93 0.71
CA ARG A 52 -7.89 -17.56 1.17
C ARG A 52 -9.03 -18.15 0.34
N GLY A 53 -8.70 -18.98 -0.65
CA GLY A 53 -9.67 -19.73 -1.44
C GLY A 53 -9.80 -19.23 -2.88
N SER A 54 -11.00 -19.41 -3.46
CA SER A 54 -11.26 -19.01 -4.84
C SER A 54 -11.25 -17.49 -5.01
N PRO A 55 -10.73 -16.96 -6.14
CA PRO A 55 -10.71 -15.52 -6.39
C PRO A 55 -12.10 -14.89 -6.39
N THR A 56 -12.26 -13.76 -5.68
CA THR A 56 -13.53 -13.01 -5.55
C THR A 56 -13.39 -11.53 -5.94
N ALA A 57 -12.27 -11.15 -6.54
CA ALA A 57 -11.97 -9.77 -6.87
C ALA A 57 -13.00 -9.16 -7.84
N VAL A 58 -13.22 -7.86 -7.71
CA VAL A 58 -14.12 -7.10 -8.58
C VAL A 58 -13.30 -6.24 -9.54
N TYR A 59 -13.70 -6.24 -10.81
CA TYR A 59 -13.02 -5.49 -11.88
C TYR A 59 -13.87 -5.42 -13.17
N PRO A 60 -13.64 -4.42 -14.05
CA PRO A 60 -12.67 -3.33 -13.92
C PRO A 60 -13.11 -2.25 -12.93
N CYS A 61 -12.14 -1.66 -12.24
CA CYS A 61 -12.34 -0.53 -11.35
C CYS A 61 -11.64 0.73 -11.87
N THR A 62 -12.20 1.88 -11.49
CA THR A 62 -11.58 3.19 -11.64
C THR A 62 -11.40 3.77 -10.25
N CYS A 63 -10.17 4.13 -9.92
CA CYS A 63 -9.74 4.56 -8.60
C CYS A 63 -9.17 5.98 -8.63
N THR A 64 -9.29 6.68 -7.51
CA THR A 64 -8.72 8.00 -7.26
C THR A 64 -8.04 8.01 -5.90
N GLY A 65 -6.84 8.58 -5.83
CA GLY A 65 -6.06 8.60 -4.61
C GLY A 65 -5.66 7.22 -4.09
N GLY A 66 -4.95 7.23 -2.98
CA GLY A 66 -4.47 6.03 -2.30
C GLY A 66 -2.94 5.95 -2.25
N LYS A 67 -2.45 4.94 -1.53
CA LYS A 67 -1.03 4.70 -1.30
C LYS A 67 -0.53 3.59 -2.21
N VAL A 68 0.40 3.92 -3.10
CA VAL A 68 1.01 3.00 -4.06
C VAL A 68 2.29 2.41 -3.49
N SER A 69 2.40 1.08 -3.55
CA SER A 69 3.58 0.32 -3.11
C SER A 69 4.41 -0.14 -4.31
N ALA A 70 5.50 0.56 -4.59
CA ALA A 70 6.45 0.24 -5.67
C ALA A 70 7.18 -1.11 -5.52
N ASP A 71 7.25 -1.65 -4.31
CA ASP A 71 7.84 -2.96 -4.01
C ASP A 71 6.86 -4.13 -4.22
N CYS A 72 5.59 -3.80 -4.44
CA CYS A 72 4.52 -4.75 -4.70
C CYS A 72 4.09 -4.67 -6.15
N ASN A 73 4.75 -5.47 -6.99
CA ASN A 73 4.45 -5.59 -8.43
C ASN A 73 3.84 -6.95 -8.75
N TRP A 74 2.91 -6.97 -9.69
CA TRP A 74 2.29 -8.20 -10.19
C TRP A 74 2.02 -8.09 -11.69
N TYR A 75 2.30 -9.14 -12.45
CA TYR A 75 1.98 -9.18 -13.87
C TYR A 75 0.71 -10.00 -14.10
N GLN A 76 -0.32 -9.36 -14.63
CA GLN A 76 -1.58 -10.01 -14.97
C GLN A 76 -2.18 -9.39 -16.23
N ALA A 77 -2.88 -10.18 -17.05
CA ALA A 77 -3.59 -9.67 -18.22
C ALA A 77 -2.72 -8.79 -19.16
N LYS A 78 -1.43 -9.13 -19.29
CA LYS A 78 -0.41 -8.41 -20.06
C LYS A 78 -0.07 -7.00 -19.54
N MET A 79 -0.38 -6.71 -18.28
CA MET A 79 -0.09 -5.43 -17.62
C MET A 79 0.70 -5.66 -16.34
N ILE A 80 1.56 -4.70 -15.99
CA ILE A 80 2.17 -4.62 -14.67
C ILE A 80 1.22 -3.83 -13.77
N TYR A 81 0.94 -4.40 -12.61
CA TYR A 81 0.13 -3.82 -11.56
C TYR A 81 0.99 -3.46 -10.36
N ASN A 82 0.59 -2.40 -9.65
CA ASN A 82 1.15 -2.04 -8.34
C ASN A 82 0.06 -2.19 -7.29
N ALA A 83 0.44 -2.63 -6.10
CA ALA A 83 -0.49 -2.68 -4.99
C ALA A 83 -0.84 -1.25 -4.56
N VAL A 84 -2.13 -1.02 -4.36
CA VAL A 84 -2.69 0.23 -3.87
C VAL A 84 -3.52 -0.07 -2.62
N ARG A 85 -3.37 0.76 -1.60
CA ARG A 85 -4.16 0.74 -0.37
C ARG A 85 -4.86 2.09 -0.19
N ASP A 86 -5.95 2.09 0.57
CA ASP A 86 -6.70 3.31 0.89
C ASP A 86 -7.17 4.09 -0.35
N ALA A 87 -7.47 3.37 -1.44
CA ALA A 87 -7.98 3.97 -2.68
C ALA A 87 -9.50 4.17 -2.61
N ASP A 88 -9.97 5.28 -3.20
CA ASP A 88 -11.39 5.51 -3.46
C ASP A 88 -11.73 5.02 -4.86
N CYS A 89 -12.53 3.96 -4.97
CA CYS A 89 -12.80 3.32 -6.25
C CYS A 89 -14.30 3.17 -6.54
N LYS A 90 -14.62 3.06 -7.82
CA LYS A 90 -15.85 2.45 -8.32
C LYS A 90 -15.51 1.32 -9.26
N CYS A 91 -16.26 0.23 -9.20
CA CYS A 91 -16.04 -0.93 -10.04
C CYS A 91 -17.29 -1.30 -10.83
N ALA A 92 -17.05 -1.81 -12.02
CA ALA A 92 -17.98 -2.69 -12.69
C ALA A 92 -17.71 -4.14 -12.25
N THR A 93 -18.72 -5.00 -12.36
CA THR A 93 -18.63 -6.43 -12.03
C THR A 93 -18.60 -7.30 -13.28
N THR A 94 -18.03 -6.80 -14.38
CA THR A 94 -18.04 -7.50 -15.68
C THR A 94 -17.07 -8.67 -15.73
N GLY A 95 -16.04 -8.69 -14.86
CA GLY A 95 -15.02 -9.73 -14.87
C GLY A 95 -14.08 -9.67 -16.09
N ASP A 96 -14.09 -8.53 -16.81
CA ASP A 96 -13.29 -8.32 -18.02
C ASP A 96 -12.71 -6.90 -18.03
N LEU A 97 -11.39 -6.80 -17.85
CA LEU A 97 -10.64 -5.54 -17.80
C LEU A 97 -10.77 -4.70 -19.08
N SER A 98 -11.11 -5.32 -20.21
CA SER A 98 -11.31 -4.63 -21.49
C SER A 98 -12.72 -4.05 -21.64
N LYS A 99 -13.68 -4.49 -20.81
CA LYS A 99 -15.09 -4.08 -20.87
C LYS A 99 -15.43 -3.12 -19.74
N GLN A 100 -15.09 -1.84 -19.94
CA GLN A 100 -15.54 -0.76 -19.06
C GLN A 100 -16.91 -0.25 -19.52
N PRO A 101 -17.97 -0.38 -18.70
CA PRO A 101 -19.28 0.19 -19.02
C PRO A 101 -19.23 1.73 -19.06
N LYS A 102 -20.20 2.35 -19.72
CA LYS A 102 -20.21 3.81 -19.97
C LYS A 102 -20.15 4.60 -18.68
N GLU A 103 -20.88 4.15 -17.67
CA GLU A 103 -21.00 4.76 -16.35
C GLU A 103 -19.64 4.82 -15.64
N LEU A 104 -18.84 3.74 -15.76
CA LEU A 104 -17.49 3.70 -15.19
C LEU A 104 -16.52 4.62 -15.95
N GLN A 105 -16.66 4.70 -17.28
CA GLN A 105 -15.87 5.60 -18.10
C GLN A 105 -16.20 7.08 -17.80
N GLU A 106 -17.47 7.41 -17.64
CA GLU A 106 -17.94 8.75 -17.27
C GLU A 106 -17.46 9.13 -15.89
N PHE A 107 -17.52 8.21 -14.92
CA PHE A 107 -16.93 8.40 -13.60
C PHE A 107 -15.44 8.74 -13.71
N GLY A 108 -14.67 7.96 -14.47
CA GLY A 108 -13.24 8.23 -14.69
C GLY A 108 -12.97 9.59 -15.32
N LYS A 109 -13.74 9.98 -16.34
CA LYS A 109 -13.61 11.31 -16.98
C LYS A 109 -13.94 12.46 -16.04
N SER A 110 -14.85 12.25 -15.08
CA SER A 110 -15.26 13.27 -14.11
C SER A 110 -14.25 13.49 -12.99
N LYS A 111 -13.28 12.58 -12.83
CA LYS A 111 -12.31 12.59 -11.74
C LYS A 111 -10.92 12.91 -12.28
N PRO A 112 -10.28 14.01 -11.82
CA PRO A 112 -8.88 14.23 -12.14
C PRO A 112 -8.04 13.10 -11.56
N ASN A 113 -6.96 12.74 -12.24
CA ASN A 113 -6.00 11.73 -11.79
C ASN A 113 -6.60 10.32 -11.58
N ALA A 114 -7.72 10.01 -12.26
CA ALA A 114 -8.34 8.70 -12.21
C ALA A 114 -7.45 7.63 -12.85
N VAL A 115 -7.27 6.53 -12.14
CA VAL A 115 -6.52 5.35 -12.60
C VAL A 115 -7.53 4.25 -12.91
N THR A 116 -7.52 3.77 -14.15
CA THR A 116 -8.54 2.83 -14.66
C THR A 116 -8.02 1.41 -14.73
N GLN A 117 -8.93 0.44 -14.89
CA GLN A 117 -8.62 -1.00 -15.00
C GLN A 117 -7.93 -1.59 -13.76
N CYS A 118 -8.19 -1.01 -12.60
CA CYS A 118 -7.79 -1.60 -11.33
C CYS A 118 -8.62 -2.86 -11.02
N ILE A 119 -8.08 -3.71 -10.16
CA ILE A 119 -8.70 -4.91 -9.62
C ILE A 119 -8.74 -4.75 -8.11
N CYS A 120 -9.92 -4.83 -7.49
CA CYS A 120 -10.06 -4.53 -6.07
C CYS A 120 -10.69 -5.68 -5.30
N ASP A 121 -10.46 -5.70 -3.99
CA ASP A 121 -11.20 -6.53 -3.05
C ASP A 121 -12.69 -6.14 -3.10
N PRO A 122 -13.63 -7.11 -3.10
CA PRO A 122 -15.05 -6.82 -3.11
C PRO A 122 -15.42 -6.00 -1.87
N ALA A 123 -16.59 -5.36 -1.91
CA ALA A 123 -17.15 -4.72 -0.73
C ALA A 123 -17.32 -5.73 0.41
N GLU A 124 -17.30 -5.24 1.65
CA GLU A 124 -17.66 -6.06 2.82
C GLU A 124 -19.04 -6.71 2.63
N ASP A 125 -19.23 -7.87 3.26
CA ASP A 125 -20.48 -8.62 3.19
C ASP A 125 -21.69 -7.74 3.52
N GLY A 126 -22.67 -7.74 2.61
CA GLY A 126 -23.88 -6.92 2.73
C GLY A 126 -23.74 -5.47 2.26
N LYS A 127 -22.55 -4.99 1.89
CA LYS A 127 -22.31 -3.60 1.44
C LYS A 127 -22.00 -3.42 -0.06
N GLY A 128 -22.07 -4.49 -0.86
CA GLY A 128 -21.68 -4.48 -2.28
C GLY A 128 -22.79 -4.33 -3.32
N LYS A 129 -23.97 -3.78 -2.96
CA LYS A 129 -25.05 -3.62 -3.96
C LYS A 129 -24.68 -2.52 -4.96
N PRO A 130 -24.92 -2.73 -6.27
CA PRO A 130 -24.76 -1.67 -7.25
C PRO A 130 -25.56 -0.42 -6.90
N GLY A 131 -24.95 0.74 -7.07
CA GLY A 131 -25.63 2.03 -6.96
C GLY A 131 -26.61 2.26 -8.12
N ALA A 132 -27.22 3.45 -8.15
CA ALA A 132 -28.12 3.84 -9.23
C ALA A 132 -27.43 3.90 -10.61
N ASP A 133 -26.11 4.03 -10.63
CA ASP A 133 -25.24 3.99 -11.80
C ASP A 133 -24.81 2.56 -12.18
N GLY A 134 -25.31 1.53 -11.48
CA GLY A 134 -24.93 0.13 -11.70
C GLY A 134 -23.49 -0.20 -11.29
N LEU A 135 -22.77 0.74 -10.67
CA LEU A 135 -21.39 0.53 -10.20
C LEU A 135 -21.40 0.15 -8.71
N VAL A 136 -20.42 -0.64 -8.30
CA VAL A 136 -20.20 -0.98 -6.89
C VAL A 136 -19.03 -0.18 -6.33
N VAL A 137 -19.09 0.12 -5.04
CA VAL A 137 -17.95 0.65 -4.29
C VAL A 137 -17.23 -0.54 -3.64
N PRO A 138 -16.01 -0.89 -4.08
CA PRO A 138 -15.23 -1.98 -3.48
C PRO A 138 -14.68 -1.56 -2.11
N THR A 139 -13.90 -2.43 -1.47
CA THR A 139 -12.98 -1.96 -0.41
C THR A 139 -11.80 -1.21 -1.02
N SER A 140 -10.97 -0.61 -0.17
CA SER A 140 -9.89 0.29 -0.58
C SER A 140 -8.59 -0.41 -1.02
N ASN A 141 -8.55 -1.74 -1.02
CA ASN A 141 -7.38 -2.53 -1.39
C ASN A 141 -7.47 -2.98 -2.84
N CYS A 142 -6.52 -2.53 -3.66
CA CYS A 142 -6.53 -2.78 -5.10
C CYS A 142 -5.15 -3.12 -5.66
N TRP A 143 -5.18 -3.63 -6.88
CA TRP A 143 -4.08 -3.67 -7.82
C TRP A 143 -4.41 -2.71 -8.96
N CYS A 144 -3.58 -1.70 -9.19
CA CYS A 144 -3.78 -0.74 -10.28
C CYS A 144 -2.66 -0.80 -11.32
N PRO A 145 -2.95 -0.65 -12.63
CA PRO A 145 -1.92 -0.75 -13.67
C PRO A 145 -0.85 0.34 -13.52
N ALA A 146 0.41 -0.05 -13.56
CA ALA A 146 1.57 0.84 -13.39
C ALA A 146 1.60 1.94 -14.46
N GLU A 147 1.26 1.63 -15.71
CA GLU A 147 1.18 2.63 -16.79
C GLU A 147 0.05 3.64 -16.58
N SER A 148 -1.11 3.21 -16.05
CA SER A 148 -2.20 4.14 -15.74
C SER A 148 -1.84 5.03 -14.54
N LEU A 149 -1.15 4.48 -13.53
CA LEU A 149 -0.58 5.24 -12.43
C LEU A 149 0.43 6.28 -12.93
N LYS A 150 1.37 5.88 -13.79
CA LYS A 150 2.37 6.77 -14.40
C LYS A 150 1.74 7.95 -15.14
N GLN A 151 0.66 7.71 -15.88
CA GLN A 151 0.01 8.75 -16.68
C GLN A 151 -0.86 9.70 -15.85
N ASN A 152 -1.52 9.20 -14.79
CA ASN A 152 -2.61 9.93 -14.14
C ASN A 152 -2.33 10.30 -12.68
N SER A 153 -1.48 9.58 -11.95
CA SER A 153 -1.36 9.78 -10.50
C SER A 153 -0.55 11.00 -10.08
N GLY A 154 0.31 11.52 -10.96
CA GLY A 154 1.29 12.55 -10.61
C GLY A 154 2.46 12.06 -9.74
N LEU A 155 2.51 10.76 -9.44
CA LEU A 155 3.61 10.14 -8.70
C LEU A 155 4.88 10.06 -9.53
N LYS A 156 6.00 9.79 -8.85
CA LYS A 156 7.27 9.45 -9.48
C LYS A 156 7.44 7.94 -9.52
N GLU A 157 8.14 7.48 -10.56
CA GLU A 157 8.61 6.11 -10.61
C GLU A 157 9.65 5.90 -9.52
N ALA A 158 9.46 4.90 -8.67
CA ALA A 158 10.46 4.45 -7.72
C ALA A 158 11.55 3.71 -8.49
N LYS A 159 12.79 4.19 -8.40
CA LYS A 159 13.92 3.52 -9.03
C LYS A 159 14.23 2.22 -8.31
N GLU A 160 14.63 1.19 -9.06
CA GLU A 160 15.24 -0.02 -8.49
C GLU A 160 16.39 0.38 -7.56
N GLY A 161 16.22 0.18 -6.26
CA GLY A 161 17.21 0.51 -5.23
C GLY A 161 16.97 1.81 -4.46
N GLU A 162 16.06 2.69 -4.90
CA GLU A 162 15.43 3.65 -3.99
C GLU A 162 14.31 2.88 -3.27
N ALA A 163 14.71 2.12 -2.25
CA ALA A 163 13.81 1.90 -1.14
C ALA A 163 13.26 3.29 -0.79
N VAL A 164 11.95 3.49 -0.99
CA VAL A 164 11.24 4.56 -0.31
C VAL A 164 11.75 4.46 1.11
N MET A 165 12.52 5.45 1.55
CA MET A 165 12.89 5.55 2.95
C MET A 165 11.54 5.55 3.66
N GLU A 166 11.17 4.39 4.23
CA GLU A 166 10.23 4.37 5.32
C GLU A 166 10.73 5.48 6.24
N GLU A 167 9.83 6.43 6.48
CA GLU A 167 9.96 7.40 7.54
C GLU A 167 10.73 6.76 8.70
N PRO A 168 11.86 7.34 9.16
CA PRO A 168 12.76 6.66 10.06
C PRO A 168 11.94 6.12 11.23
N ALA A 169 11.88 4.79 11.35
CA ALA A 169 11.18 4.13 12.43
C ALA A 169 11.64 4.81 13.72
N ALA A 170 10.68 5.23 14.53
CA ALA A 170 10.92 5.89 15.81
C ALA A 170 12.07 5.17 16.54
N PRO A 171 12.98 5.90 17.22
CA PRO A 171 14.14 5.29 17.87
C PRO A 171 13.70 4.10 18.72
N VAL A 172 14.12 2.91 18.32
CA VAL A 172 13.82 1.66 19.03
C VAL A 172 14.41 1.77 20.44
N ASP A 173 13.55 1.57 21.44
CA ASP A 173 13.91 1.66 22.84
C ASP A 173 15.05 0.67 23.16
N ALA A 174 16.19 1.18 23.64
CA ALA A 174 17.36 0.39 23.98
C ALA A 174 17.07 -0.69 25.04
N ALA A 175 16.12 -0.44 25.96
CA ALA A 175 15.68 -1.43 26.93
C ALA A 175 14.85 -2.55 26.27
N ALA A 176 14.05 -2.23 25.25
CA ALA A 176 13.32 -3.23 24.47
C ALA A 176 14.26 -4.10 23.62
N VAL A 177 15.28 -3.50 23.02
CA VAL A 177 16.35 -4.23 22.29
C VAL A 177 17.09 -5.17 23.23
N GLN A 178 17.47 -4.69 24.42
CA GLN A 178 18.19 -5.50 25.41
C GLN A 178 17.34 -6.68 25.92
N LYS A 179 16.05 -6.44 26.16
CA LYS A 179 15.10 -7.48 26.59
C LYS A 179 14.94 -8.56 25.51
N CYS A 180 14.71 -8.14 24.27
CA CYS A 180 14.59 -9.05 23.14
C CYS A 180 15.89 -9.85 22.89
N SER A 181 17.05 -9.20 23.00
CA SER A 181 18.36 -9.86 22.87
C SER A 181 18.57 -10.93 23.94
N THR A 182 18.16 -10.63 25.18
CA THR A 182 18.25 -11.58 26.30
C THR A 182 17.32 -12.77 26.09
N GLU A 183 16.08 -12.54 25.65
CA GLU A 183 15.14 -13.62 25.31
C GLU A 183 15.68 -14.48 24.16
N LEU A 184 16.23 -13.87 23.10
CA LEU A 184 16.80 -14.60 21.97
C LEU A 184 17.96 -15.50 22.40
N VAL A 185 18.87 -15.00 23.24
CA VAL A 185 20.01 -15.78 23.75
C VAL A 185 19.56 -16.93 24.65
N ASN A 186 18.49 -16.73 25.42
CA ASN A 186 17.94 -17.76 26.31
C ASN A 186 16.97 -18.72 25.62
N SER A 187 16.55 -18.40 24.39
CA SER A 187 15.66 -19.24 23.60
C SER A 187 16.41 -20.42 22.96
N THR A 188 15.66 -21.40 22.45
CA THR A 188 16.21 -22.47 21.61
C THR A 188 16.49 -22.00 20.16
N LEU A 189 16.21 -20.74 19.83
CA LEU A 189 16.48 -20.17 18.52
C LEU A 189 17.97 -19.84 18.38
N VAL A 190 18.58 -20.33 17.31
CA VAL A 190 19.99 -20.05 16.99
C VAL A 190 20.07 -18.66 16.37
N LYS A 191 20.63 -17.67 17.08
CA LYS A 191 20.76 -16.27 16.63
C LYS A 191 21.25 -16.12 15.17
N PRO A 192 22.33 -16.80 14.73
CA PRO A 192 22.74 -16.79 13.32
C PRO A 192 21.64 -17.20 12.33
N ASN A 193 20.85 -18.22 12.64
CA ASN A 193 19.77 -18.70 11.78
C ASN A 193 18.62 -17.69 11.73
N VAL A 194 18.31 -17.05 12.86
CA VAL A 194 17.31 -15.98 12.93
C VAL A 194 17.76 -14.78 12.09
N CYS A 195 19.01 -14.35 12.21
CA CYS A 195 19.54 -13.24 11.40
C CYS A 195 19.61 -13.58 9.91
N ALA A 196 19.97 -14.82 9.55
CA ALA A 196 19.94 -15.27 8.15
C ALA A 196 18.52 -15.27 7.59
N LEU A 197 17.55 -15.76 8.37
CA LEU A 197 16.13 -15.75 8.01
C LEU A 197 15.62 -14.33 7.75
N LEU A 198 15.96 -13.38 8.62
CA LEU A 198 15.59 -11.97 8.47
C LEU A 198 16.19 -11.35 7.21
N LYS A 199 17.47 -11.62 6.95
CA LYS A 199 18.18 -11.09 5.79
C LYS A 199 17.66 -11.66 4.46
N GLU A 200 17.40 -12.96 4.42
CA GLU A 200 17.04 -13.68 3.18
C GLU A 200 15.55 -13.61 2.88
N LYS A 201 14.70 -13.82 3.89
CA LYS A 201 13.25 -13.93 3.70
C LYS A 201 12.49 -12.65 4.03
N LYS A 202 13.12 -11.69 4.72
CA LYS A 202 12.53 -10.41 5.14
C LYS A 202 11.08 -10.58 5.64
N PRO A 203 10.85 -11.45 6.63
CA PRO A 203 9.51 -11.71 7.13
C PRO A 203 8.93 -10.44 7.75
N THR A 204 7.67 -10.15 7.45
CA THR A 204 6.95 -8.99 8.03
C THR A 204 6.40 -9.29 9.41
N GLU A 205 6.27 -10.57 9.77
CA GLU A 205 5.72 -11.03 11.04
C GLU A 205 6.54 -12.20 11.59
N MET A 206 6.54 -12.34 12.91
CA MET A 206 7.12 -13.51 13.57
C MET A 206 6.16 -14.68 13.46
N THR A 207 6.70 -15.88 13.24
CA THR A 207 5.89 -17.11 13.32
C THR A 207 5.38 -17.30 14.75
N GLU A 208 4.26 -18.00 14.92
CA GLU A 208 3.71 -18.34 16.25
C GLU A 208 4.75 -19.04 17.13
N TYR A 209 5.59 -19.89 16.52
CA TYR A 209 6.71 -20.55 17.19
C TYR A 209 7.75 -19.56 17.73
N MET A 210 8.14 -18.57 16.93
CA MET A 210 9.06 -17.52 17.37
C MET A 210 8.43 -16.65 18.45
N GLN A 211 7.17 -16.23 18.29
CA GLN A 211 6.46 -15.42 19.29
C GLN A 211 6.35 -16.14 20.63
N GLY A 212 6.17 -17.46 20.63
CA GLY A 212 6.14 -18.25 21.86
C GLY A 212 7.49 -18.33 22.60
N LEU A 213 8.61 -18.23 21.89
CA LEU A 213 9.96 -18.35 22.46
C LEU A 213 10.59 -17.02 22.85
N ILE A 214 10.24 -15.96 22.13
CA ILE A 214 10.78 -14.60 22.30
C ILE A 214 9.62 -13.58 22.28
N PRO A 215 8.72 -13.63 23.28
CA PRO A 215 7.45 -12.88 23.25
C PRO A 215 7.60 -11.36 23.33
N SER A 216 8.74 -10.85 23.79
CA SER A 216 9.01 -9.40 23.79
C SER A 216 9.64 -8.89 22.49
N CYS A 217 10.04 -9.80 21.60
CA CYS A 217 10.66 -9.44 20.32
C CYS A 217 9.61 -9.06 19.27
N THR A 218 10.04 -8.20 18.35
CA THR A 218 9.38 -7.92 17.07
C THR A 218 10.42 -8.07 15.96
N ILE A 219 9.98 -8.15 14.70
CA ILE A 219 10.90 -8.17 13.53
C ILE A 219 11.86 -6.97 13.58
N ALA A 220 11.35 -5.77 13.91
CA ALA A 220 12.18 -4.57 14.02
C ALA A 220 13.25 -4.65 15.12
N LEU A 221 12.92 -5.23 16.28
CA LEU A 221 13.90 -5.43 17.37
C LEU A 221 14.95 -6.49 17.00
N LEU A 222 14.54 -7.57 16.32
CA LEU A 222 15.46 -8.60 15.85
C LEU A 222 16.39 -8.09 14.76
N ASP A 223 15.88 -7.27 13.83
CA ASP A 223 16.70 -6.61 12.81
C ASP A 223 17.76 -5.71 13.47
N GLU A 224 17.40 -4.96 14.51
CA GLU A 224 18.36 -4.13 15.25
C GLU A 224 19.45 -4.97 15.95
N ILE A 225 19.06 -6.10 16.56
CA ILE A 225 20.00 -7.05 17.17
C ILE A 225 20.95 -7.67 16.15
N CYS A 226 20.47 -7.91 14.92
CA CYS A 226 21.25 -8.51 13.83
C CYS A 226 22.17 -7.51 13.10
N LYS A 227 21.98 -6.19 13.26
CA LYS A 227 22.90 -5.15 12.75
C LYS A 227 24.19 -5.02 13.56
N SER A 228 24.17 -5.42 14.83
CA SER A 228 25.26 -5.23 15.78
C SER A 228 26.33 -6.36 15.76
N ASN A 229 26.43 -7.11 14.66
CA ASN A 229 27.36 -8.22 14.45
C ASN A 229 28.12 -8.09 13.13
#